data_AF-A0A2E6SAW8-F1
#
_entry.id   AF-A0A2E6SAW8-F1
#
_cell.length_a   1.000
_cell.length_b   1.000
_cell.length_c   1.000
_cell.angle_alpha   90.00
_cell.angle_beta   90.00
_cell.angle_gamma   90.00
#
_symmetry.space_group_name_H-M   'P 1'
#
loop_
_entity.id
_entity.type
_entity.pdbx_description
1 polymer ?
#
loop_
_entity_poly.entity_id
_entity_poly.type
_entity_poly.pdbx_seq_one_letter_code
_entity_poly.pdbx_strand_id
1 'polypeptide(L)'
;GIREPYYIKAPGVARPGTTCETPVTGTDFYPTLLELAGLDPLPAQHVDGVSLVSLLRGSTIPQRDLFWHYPHYGNQGGEPVAMIRRGDWKLIHYYEDGRDELYNLVKDPGEQDDLAARHPPRARVLRMALDAWIKETGARIPKPDARFNAERRKQQDAAIKNQRLPRLEAQHARFLDPNFQPNPTWWGSRATRD
;
A
#
# COMPACT_ATOMS: atom_id res chain seq x y z
N GLY A 1 -4.18 3.52 1.83
CA GLY A 1 -3.55 2.66 2.85
C GLY A 1 -2.35 1.92 2.32
N ILE A 2 -1.35 2.64 1.77
CA ILE A 2 -0.04 2.08 1.40
C ILE A 2 1.10 2.76 2.17
N ARG A 3 0.77 3.76 3.00
CA ARG A 3 1.69 4.45 3.89
C ARG A 3 1.48 3.87 5.28
N GLU A 4 2.50 3.22 5.80
CA GLU A 4 2.46 2.52 7.08
C GLU A 4 3.42 3.17 8.08
N PRO A 5 3.17 3.06 9.39
CA PRO A 5 4.17 3.36 10.39
C PRO A 5 5.36 2.41 10.23
N TYR A 6 6.57 2.95 10.30
CA TYR A 6 7.79 2.19 10.05
C TYR A 6 8.86 2.55 11.09
N TYR A 7 9.22 1.59 11.94
CA TYR A 7 10.18 1.78 13.03
C TYR A 7 11.25 0.70 12.97
N ILE A 8 12.52 1.10 12.98
CA ILE A 8 13.66 0.17 13.07
C ILE A 8 14.55 0.58 14.24
N LYS A 9 14.83 -0.38 15.13
CA LYS A 9 15.84 -0.26 16.18
C LYS A 9 16.99 -1.22 15.87
N ALA A 10 18.14 -0.67 15.50
CA ALA A 10 19.35 -1.44 15.23
C ALA A 10 20.51 -0.93 16.13
N PRO A 11 20.70 -1.50 17.34
CA PRO A 11 21.76 -1.06 18.25
C PRO A 11 23.15 -1.11 17.61
N GLY A 12 23.96 -0.07 17.82
CA GLY A 12 25.30 0.05 17.23
C GLY A 12 25.33 0.43 15.74
N VAL A 13 24.17 0.52 15.07
CA VAL A 13 24.07 0.91 13.66
C VAL A 13 23.20 2.16 13.50
N ALA A 14 21.98 2.12 14.02
CA ALA A 14 21.02 3.21 13.94
C ALA A 14 21.29 4.26 15.02
N ARG A 15 21.20 5.54 14.65
CA ARG A 15 21.17 6.65 15.62
C ARG A 15 19.80 6.66 16.32
N PRO A 16 19.72 6.55 17.65
CA PRO A 16 18.43 6.58 18.35
C PRO A 16 17.68 7.91 18.17
N GLY A 17 16.36 7.86 18.11
CA GLY A 17 15.51 9.05 18.10
C GLY A 17 15.55 9.88 16.80
N THR A 18 16.13 9.35 15.72
CA THR A 18 16.15 10.02 14.42
C THR A 18 14.94 9.67 13.56
N THR A 19 14.67 10.54 12.58
CA THR A 19 13.64 10.35 11.55
C THR A 19 14.27 10.34 10.17
N CYS A 20 13.64 9.65 9.22
CA CYS A 20 14.06 9.58 7.82
C CYS A 20 12.82 9.70 6.93
N GLU A 21 12.87 10.61 5.96
CA GLU A 21 11.76 10.88 5.03
C GLU A 21 11.92 10.15 3.69
N THR A 22 13.04 9.45 3.49
CA THR A 22 13.28 8.67 2.28
C THR A 22 12.21 7.58 2.12
N PRO A 23 11.51 7.52 0.98
CA PRO A 23 10.52 6.48 0.74
C PRO A 23 11.14 5.08 0.73
N VAL A 24 10.59 4.19 1.54
CA VAL A 24 10.99 2.78 1.65
C VAL A 24 9.76 1.87 1.54
N THR A 25 10.00 0.59 1.32
CA THR A 25 8.96 -0.44 1.16
C THR A 25 9.35 -1.71 1.91
N GLY A 26 8.39 -2.61 2.14
CA GLY A 26 8.62 -3.87 2.83
C GLY A 26 9.67 -4.77 2.15
N THR A 27 9.87 -4.65 0.83
CA THR A 27 10.90 -5.43 0.11
C THR A 27 12.32 -5.08 0.54
N ASP A 28 12.54 -3.92 1.16
CA ASP A 28 13.84 -3.48 1.64
C ASP A 28 14.32 -4.22 2.89
N PHE A 29 13.40 -4.86 3.63
CA PHE A 29 13.77 -5.61 4.83
C PHE A 29 14.75 -6.73 4.51
N TYR A 30 14.53 -7.48 3.43
CA TYR A 30 15.36 -8.62 3.08
C TYR A 30 16.85 -8.25 2.91
N PRO A 31 17.24 -7.33 2.00
CA PRO A 31 18.64 -6.95 1.85
C PRO A 31 19.20 -6.21 3.07
N THR A 32 18.36 -5.48 3.81
CA THR A 32 18.77 -4.83 5.07
C THR A 32 19.17 -5.86 6.14
N LEU A 33 18.38 -6.92 6.29
CA LEU A 33 18.65 -7.98 7.26
C LEU A 33 19.90 -8.78 6.91
N LEU A 34 20.14 -9.05 5.62
CA LEU A 34 21.39 -9.67 5.16
C LEU A 34 22.61 -8.82 5.54
N GLU A 35 22.59 -7.53 5.22
CA GLU A 35 23.72 -6.63 5.51
C GLU A 35 23.96 -6.51 7.03
N LEU A 36 22.89 -6.38 7.83
CA LEU A 36 23.01 -6.33 9.29
C LEU A 36 23.55 -7.64 9.89
N ALA A 37 23.26 -8.78 9.26
CA ALA A 37 23.80 -10.08 9.65
C ALA A 37 25.23 -10.33 9.15
N GLY A 38 25.81 -9.42 8.37
CA GLY A 38 27.12 -9.61 7.74
C GLY A 38 27.12 -10.68 6.64
N LEU A 39 25.96 -10.94 6.03
CA LEU A 39 25.80 -11.89 4.94
C LEU A 39 25.90 -11.18 3.58
N ASP A 40 26.38 -11.92 2.59
CA ASP A 40 26.45 -11.41 1.22
C ASP A 40 25.05 -11.13 0.65
N PRO A 41 24.91 -10.12 -0.22
CA PRO A 41 23.67 -9.91 -0.93
C PRO A 41 23.34 -11.13 -1.81
N LEU A 42 22.05 -11.45 -1.91
CA LEU A 42 21.50 -12.45 -2.81
C LEU A 42 20.62 -11.81 -3.90
N PRO A 43 21.18 -11.14 -4.94
CA PRO A 43 20.42 -10.29 -5.87
C PRO A 43 19.27 -10.98 -6.59
N ALA A 44 19.39 -12.28 -6.84
CA ALA A 44 18.31 -13.08 -7.43
C ALA A 44 17.08 -13.23 -6.52
N GLN A 45 17.22 -12.97 -5.21
CA GLN A 45 16.15 -13.08 -4.21
C GLN A 45 15.61 -11.73 -3.74
N HIS A 46 16.32 -10.62 -3.99
CA HIS A 46 15.93 -9.28 -3.53
C HIS A 46 15.92 -8.23 -4.65
N VAL A 47 15.47 -8.64 -5.84
CA VAL A 47 15.49 -7.86 -7.08
C VAL A 47 14.89 -6.44 -6.94
N ASP A 48 13.89 -6.26 -6.07
CA ASP A 48 13.18 -4.98 -5.89
C ASP A 48 13.70 -4.13 -4.70
N GLY A 49 14.28 -4.77 -3.70
CA GLY A 49 14.62 -4.15 -2.42
C GLY A 49 16.02 -3.54 -2.43
N VAL A 50 16.26 -2.52 -1.61
CA VAL A 50 17.61 -2.03 -1.31
C VAL A 50 17.85 -2.03 0.19
N SER A 51 19.10 -2.25 0.61
CA SER A 51 19.45 -2.18 2.03
C SER A 51 19.26 -0.76 2.58
N LEU A 52 18.65 -0.67 3.76
CA LEU A 52 18.42 0.56 4.49
C LEU A 52 19.54 0.89 5.48
N VAL A 53 20.60 0.06 5.59
CA VAL A 53 21.69 0.29 6.56
C VAL A 53 22.33 1.66 6.38
N SER A 54 22.48 2.14 5.14
CA SER A 54 22.96 3.49 4.85
C SER A 54 22.07 4.57 5.50
N LEU A 55 20.75 4.42 5.40
CA LEU A 55 19.79 5.33 6.03
C LEU A 55 19.87 5.26 7.56
N LEU A 56 20.01 4.06 8.14
CA LEU A 56 20.15 3.88 9.59
C LEU A 56 21.38 4.61 10.14
N ARG A 57 22.47 4.65 9.37
CA ARG A 57 23.70 5.37 9.71
C ARG A 57 23.61 6.89 9.50
N GLY A 58 22.51 7.39 8.95
CA GLY A 58 22.27 8.81 8.67
C GLY A 58 22.80 9.29 7.32
N SER A 59 22.97 8.36 6.36
CA SER A 59 23.36 8.66 4.97
C SER A 59 22.17 8.45 4.03
N THR A 60 22.41 8.43 2.71
CA THR A 60 21.38 8.31 1.66
C THR A 60 21.43 6.97 0.95
N ILE A 61 20.36 6.66 0.21
CA ILE A 61 20.30 5.59 -0.80
C ILE A 61 20.01 6.22 -2.17
N PRO A 62 20.33 5.54 -3.28
CA PRO A 62 19.97 6.00 -4.62
C PRO A 62 18.47 6.25 -4.75
N GLN A 63 18.11 7.27 -5.52
CA GLN A 63 16.72 7.49 -5.89
C GLN A 63 16.22 6.33 -6.75
N ARG A 64 15.01 5.88 -6.48
CA ARG A 64 14.33 4.83 -7.23
C ARG A 64 12.83 5.10 -7.30
N ASP A 65 12.18 4.43 -8.23
CA ASP A 65 10.73 4.39 -8.30
C ASP A 65 10.19 3.30 -7.38
N LEU A 66 9.03 3.55 -6.78
CA LEU A 66 8.28 2.56 -6.03
C LEU A 66 7.00 2.24 -6.78
N PHE A 67 6.67 0.95 -6.88
CA PHE A 67 5.54 0.46 -7.65
C PHE A 67 4.60 -0.36 -6.79
N TRP A 68 3.32 -0.29 -7.14
CA TRP A 68 2.29 -1.17 -6.61
C TRP A 68 1.40 -1.61 -7.75
N HIS A 69 1.01 -2.88 -7.74
CA HIS A 69 0.01 -3.42 -8.66
C HIS A 69 -1.01 -4.21 -7.87
N TYR A 70 -2.25 -3.74 -7.89
CA TYR A 70 -3.37 -4.36 -7.18
C TYR A 70 -4.49 -4.64 -8.19
N PRO A 71 -4.36 -5.72 -9.01
CA PRO A 71 -5.29 -6.04 -10.09
C PRO A 71 -6.58 -6.71 -9.59
N HIS A 72 -7.06 -6.28 -8.42
CA HIS A 72 -8.18 -6.90 -7.71
C HIS A 72 -9.04 -5.83 -7.06
N TYR A 73 -10.32 -6.16 -6.94
CA TYR A 73 -11.16 -5.50 -5.95
C TYR A 73 -10.77 -5.97 -4.55
N GLY A 74 -10.75 -5.02 -3.62
CA GLY A 74 -10.67 -5.32 -2.19
C GLY A 74 -12.07 -5.42 -1.56
N ASN A 75 -12.10 -5.72 -0.27
CA ASN A 75 -13.33 -5.66 0.53
C ASN A 75 -13.57 -4.28 1.15
N GLN A 76 -12.69 -3.31 0.86
CA GLN A 76 -12.64 -1.98 1.46
C GLN A 76 -13.17 -0.89 0.52
N GLY A 77 -13.73 -1.25 -0.64
CA GLY A 77 -14.36 -0.31 -1.57
C GLY A 77 -13.45 0.25 -2.67
N GLY A 78 -12.18 -0.18 -2.74
CA GLY A 78 -11.28 0.16 -3.83
C GLY A 78 -11.52 -0.65 -5.10
N GLU A 79 -11.14 -0.08 -6.24
CA GLU A 79 -11.14 -0.73 -7.55
C GLU A 79 -9.72 -1.19 -7.96
N PRO A 80 -9.59 -2.06 -8.98
CA PRO A 80 -8.27 -2.51 -9.44
C PRO A 80 -7.40 -1.34 -9.93
N VAL A 81 -6.18 -1.24 -9.42
CA VAL A 81 -5.25 -0.13 -9.72
C VAL A 81 -3.80 -0.58 -9.88
N ALA A 82 -3.01 0.24 -10.58
CA ALA A 82 -1.55 0.22 -10.53
C ALA A 82 -1.01 1.62 -10.20
N MET A 83 0.12 1.69 -9.52
CA MET A 83 0.66 2.95 -8.99
C MET A 83 2.17 3.00 -9.15
N ILE A 84 2.68 4.20 -9.40
CA ILE A 84 4.09 4.54 -9.34
C ILE A 84 4.28 5.76 -8.45
N ARG A 85 5.30 5.74 -7.59
CA ARG A 85 5.84 6.91 -6.93
C ARG A 85 7.27 7.15 -7.38
N ARG A 86 7.53 8.35 -7.90
CA ARG A 86 8.86 8.84 -8.27
C ARG A 86 9.13 10.15 -7.54
N GLY A 87 9.95 10.06 -6.48
CA GLY A 87 10.20 11.18 -5.57
C GLY A 87 8.88 11.71 -4.97
N ASP A 88 8.60 12.97 -5.22
CA ASP A 88 7.42 13.67 -4.69
C ASP A 88 6.13 13.32 -5.43
N TRP A 89 6.22 12.70 -6.61
CA TRP A 89 5.07 12.52 -7.48
C TRP A 89 4.57 11.09 -7.44
N LYS A 90 3.25 10.95 -7.41
CA LYS A 90 2.57 9.68 -7.49
C LYS A 90 1.56 9.71 -8.63
N LEU A 91 1.54 8.65 -9.43
CA LEU A 91 0.50 8.40 -10.41
C LEU A 91 -0.26 7.13 -10.02
N ILE A 92 -1.58 7.17 -10.17
CA ILE A 92 -2.48 6.04 -9.99
C ILE A 92 -3.19 5.80 -11.33
N HIS A 93 -3.12 4.58 -11.83
CA HIS A 93 -3.91 4.14 -12.97
C HIS A 93 -5.05 3.24 -12.49
N TYR A 94 -6.27 3.54 -12.93
CA TYR A 94 -7.47 2.77 -12.64
C TYR A 94 -7.88 1.92 -13.84
N TYR A 95 -8.07 0.62 -13.61
CA TYR A 95 -8.36 -0.31 -14.71
C TYR A 95 -9.83 -0.34 -15.15
N GLU A 96 -10.76 0.20 -14.35
CA GLU A 96 -12.20 0.19 -14.67
C GLU A 96 -12.55 1.14 -15.82
N ASP A 97 -12.05 2.36 -15.78
CA ASP A 97 -12.33 3.41 -16.78
C ASP A 97 -11.08 3.89 -17.52
N GLY A 98 -9.91 3.36 -17.14
CA GLY A 98 -8.64 3.70 -17.74
C GLY A 98 -8.06 5.04 -17.31
N ARG A 99 -8.65 5.74 -16.33
CA ARG A 99 -8.17 7.07 -15.93
C ARG A 99 -6.83 6.98 -15.21
N ASP A 100 -6.08 8.07 -15.32
CA ASP A 100 -4.85 8.30 -14.54
C ASP A 100 -5.08 9.52 -13.64
N GLU A 101 -4.74 9.38 -12.36
CA GLU A 101 -4.70 10.48 -11.38
C GLU A 101 -3.24 10.78 -11.03
N LEU A 102 -2.90 12.06 -10.85
CA LEU A 102 -1.54 12.50 -10.54
C LEU A 102 -1.52 13.40 -9.30
N TYR A 103 -0.65 13.09 -8.34
CA TYR A 103 -0.53 13.83 -7.09
C TYR A 103 0.92 14.24 -6.81
N ASN A 104 1.08 15.37 -6.11
CA ASN A 104 2.34 15.77 -5.50
C ASN A 104 2.25 15.55 -3.98
N LEU A 105 2.87 14.49 -3.48
CA LEU A 105 2.73 14.03 -2.09
C LEU A 105 3.42 14.94 -1.06
N VAL A 106 4.32 15.82 -1.49
CA VAL A 106 4.95 16.81 -0.58
C VAL A 106 3.99 17.98 -0.32
N LYS A 107 3.27 18.42 -1.36
CA LYS A 107 2.31 19.53 -1.27
C LYS A 107 0.92 19.09 -0.82
N ASP A 108 0.54 17.87 -1.21
CA ASP A 108 -0.77 17.28 -0.99
C ASP A 108 -0.62 15.81 -0.54
N PRO A 109 -0.24 15.58 0.72
CA PRO A 109 -0.13 14.23 1.27
C PRO A 109 -1.50 13.52 1.40
N GLY A 110 -2.60 14.27 1.28
CA GLY A 110 -3.97 13.76 1.35
C GLY A 110 -4.54 13.31 0.01
N GLU A 111 -3.82 13.53 -1.09
CA GLU A 111 -4.24 13.18 -2.46
C GLU A 111 -5.60 13.81 -2.82
N GLN A 112 -5.80 15.07 -2.46
CA GLN A 112 -7.04 15.81 -2.64
C GLN A 112 -7.12 16.54 -3.99
N ASP A 113 -5.98 16.87 -4.59
CA ASP A 113 -5.92 17.69 -5.81
C ASP A 113 -5.32 16.90 -6.98
N ASP A 114 -6.17 16.38 -7.87
CA ASP A 114 -5.69 15.69 -9.07
C ASP A 114 -5.06 16.68 -10.07
N LEU A 115 -3.78 16.46 -10.35
CA LEU A 115 -2.91 17.28 -11.18
C LEU A 115 -2.75 16.75 -12.60
N ALA A 116 -3.38 15.62 -12.97
CA ALA A 116 -3.13 14.94 -14.25
C ALA A 116 -3.38 15.87 -15.47
N ALA A 117 -4.52 16.56 -15.47
CA ALA A 117 -4.89 17.52 -16.52
C ALA A 117 -4.01 18.79 -16.55
N ARG A 118 -3.46 19.19 -15.40
CA ARG A 118 -2.60 20.38 -15.26
C ARG A 118 -1.12 20.09 -15.58
N HIS A 119 -0.69 18.85 -15.44
CA HIS A 119 0.68 18.41 -15.71
C HIS A 119 0.75 17.20 -16.66
N PRO A 120 0.17 17.28 -17.88
CA PRO A 120 0.06 16.13 -18.78
C PRO A 120 1.41 15.50 -19.18
N PRO A 121 2.50 16.26 -19.40
CA PRO A 121 3.81 15.64 -19.66
C PRO A 121 4.31 14.79 -18.49
N ARG A 122 4.05 15.23 -17.25
CA ARG A 122 4.49 14.51 -16.05
C ARG A 122 3.69 13.23 -15.84
N ALA A 123 2.37 13.31 -15.99
CA ALA A 123 1.50 12.13 -15.96
C ALA A 123 1.97 11.11 -17.01
N ARG A 124 2.21 11.54 -18.25
CA ARG A 124 2.70 10.67 -19.33
C ARG A 124 4.02 9.99 -18.99
N VAL A 125 5.01 10.71 -18.45
CA VAL A 125 6.31 10.15 -18.07
C VAL A 125 6.17 9.07 -16.99
N LEU A 126 5.38 9.33 -15.95
CA LEU A 126 5.15 8.34 -14.89
C LEU A 126 4.34 7.15 -15.41
N ARG A 127 3.36 7.41 -16.27
CA ARG A 127 2.54 6.37 -16.87
C ARG A 127 3.37 5.41 -17.72
N MET A 128 4.25 5.94 -18.57
CA MET A 128 5.17 5.14 -19.37
C MET A 128 6.11 4.29 -18.50
N ALA A 129 6.61 4.83 -17.39
CA ALA A 129 7.45 4.09 -16.46
C ALA A 129 6.67 2.96 -15.75
N LEU A 130 5.42 3.23 -15.36
CA LEU A 130 4.53 2.22 -14.78
C LEU A 130 4.24 1.09 -15.77
N ASP A 131 3.91 1.41 -17.02
CA ASP A 131 3.64 0.40 -18.06
C ASP A 131 4.89 -0.44 -18.37
N ALA A 132 6.07 0.19 -18.39
CA ALA A 132 7.33 -0.52 -18.58
C ALA A 132 7.58 -1.55 -17.46
N TRP A 133 7.38 -1.14 -16.20
CA TRP A 133 7.54 -2.03 -15.05
C TRP A 133 6.50 -3.17 -15.04
N ILE A 134 5.24 -2.90 -15.38
CA ILE A 134 4.20 -3.95 -15.52
C ILE A 134 4.62 -4.98 -16.58
N LYS A 135 5.16 -4.53 -17.71
CA LYS A 135 5.64 -5.41 -18.77
C LYS A 135 6.86 -6.22 -18.34
N GLU A 136 7.84 -5.59 -17.69
CA GLU A 136 9.05 -6.22 -17.21
C GLU A 136 8.77 -7.33 -16.19
N THR A 137 7.85 -7.08 -15.26
CA THR A 137 7.48 -8.04 -14.21
C THR A 137 6.52 -9.14 -14.67
N GLY A 138 5.97 -9.04 -15.89
CA GLY A 138 4.94 -9.96 -16.37
C GLY A 138 3.66 -9.89 -15.54
N ALA A 139 3.39 -8.75 -14.91
CA ALA A 139 2.24 -8.57 -14.03
C ALA A 139 0.92 -8.76 -14.79
N ARG A 140 -0.01 -9.51 -14.19
CA ARG A 140 -1.32 -9.79 -14.81
C ARG A 140 -2.23 -8.59 -14.72
N ILE A 141 -2.79 -8.16 -15.85
CA ILE A 141 -3.76 -7.06 -15.92
C ILE A 141 -5.18 -7.64 -15.72
N PRO A 142 -6.04 -6.99 -14.93
CA PRO A 142 -7.42 -7.44 -14.76
C PRO A 142 -8.19 -7.40 -16.07
N LYS A 143 -9.20 -8.26 -16.21
CA LYS A 143 -10.07 -8.34 -17.39
C LYS A 143 -11.52 -8.18 -16.95
N PRO A 144 -12.40 -7.61 -17.79
CA PRO A 144 -13.82 -7.53 -17.50
C PRO A 144 -14.40 -8.91 -17.16
N ASP A 145 -15.16 -8.99 -16.07
CA ASP A 145 -15.86 -10.23 -15.68
C ASP A 145 -17.20 -10.30 -16.42
N ALA A 146 -17.34 -11.28 -17.33
CA ALA A 146 -18.56 -11.51 -18.09
C ALA A 146 -19.79 -11.85 -17.21
N ARG A 147 -19.58 -12.23 -15.95
CA ARG A 147 -20.65 -12.55 -14.98
C ARG A 147 -21.11 -11.32 -14.19
N PHE A 148 -20.46 -10.18 -14.35
CA PHE A 148 -20.79 -8.96 -13.62
C PHE A 148 -22.23 -8.52 -13.90
N ASN A 149 -22.93 -8.08 -12.85
CA ASN A 149 -24.29 -7.58 -12.95
C ASN A 149 -24.40 -6.28 -12.14
N ALA A 150 -24.53 -5.15 -12.85
CA ALA A 150 -24.58 -3.83 -12.24
C ALA A 150 -25.77 -3.63 -11.30
N GLU A 151 -26.92 -4.25 -11.60
CA GLU A 151 -28.11 -4.14 -10.76
C GLU A 151 -27.93 -4.89 -9.44
N ARG A 152 -27.38 -6.11 -9.49
CA ARG A 152 -27.01 -6.85 -8.26
C ARG A 152 -25.99 -6.08 -7.43
N ARG A 153 -25.02 -5.41 -8.06
CA ARG A 153 -24.04 -4.58 -7.35
C ARG A 153 -24.72 -3.40 -6.64
N LYS A 154 -25.62 -2.68 -7.31
CA LYS A 154 -26.41 -1.59 -6.69
C LYS A 154 -27.22 -2.08 -5.50
N GLN A 155 -27.87 -3.24 -5.62
CA GLN A 155 -28.64 -3.85 -4.53
C GLN A 155 -27.74 -4.22 -3.34
N GLN A 156 -26.56 -4.79 -3.61
CA GLN A 156 -25.57 -5.09 -2.58
C GLN A 156 -25.08 -3.83 -1.87
N ASP A 157 -24.74 -2.78 -2.60
CA ASP A 157 -24.28 -1.51 -2.03
C ASP A 157 -25.37 -0.86 -1.16
N ALA A 158 -26.63 -0.90 -1.61
CA ALA A 158 -27.78 -0.44 -0.82
C ALA A 158 -27.97 -1.27 0.46
N ALA A 159 -27.82 -2.60 0.40
CA ALA A 159 -27.91 -3.46 1.58
C ALA A 159 -26.75 -3.21 2.57
N ILE A 160 -25.54 -2.97 2.07
CA ILE A 160 -24.39 -2.60 2.90
C ILE A 160 -24.69 -1.29 3.64
N LYS A 161 -25.12 -0.26 2.91
CA LYS A 161 -25.38 1.07 3.47
C LYS A 161 -26.55 1.09 4.45
N ASN A 162 -27.67 0.48 4.09
CA ASN A 162 -28.92 0.64 4.83
C ASN A 162 -29.16 -0.43 5.89
N GLN A 163 -28.43 -1.56 5.86
CA GLN A 163 -28.64 -2.67 6.78
C GLN A 163 -27.34 -3.06 7.51
N ARG A 164 -26.27 -3.35 6.76
CA ARG A 164 -25.04 -3.88 7.36
C ARG A 164 -24.32 -2.83 8.21
N LEU A 165 -24.13 -1.62 7.69
CA LEU A 165 -23.44 -0.54 8.42
C LEU A 165 -24.17 -0.17 9.72
N PRO A 166 -25.49 0.16 9.73
CA PRO A 166 -26.20 0.45 10.98
C PRO A 166 -26.14 -0.69 11.99
N ARG A 167 -26.23 -1.95 11.52
CA ARG A 167 -26.10 -3.13 12.39
C ARG A 167 -24.71 -3.22 13.01
N LEU A 168 -23.66 -2.99 12.23
CA LEU A 168 -22.27 -3.03 12.72
C LEU A 168 -21.99 -1.87 13.68
N GLU A 169 -22.49 -0.66 13.39
CA GLU A 169 -22.38 0.49 14.29
C GLU A 169 -23.06 0.21 15.63
N ALA A 170 -24.29 -0.30 15.61
CA ALA A 170 -25.00 -0.70 16.83
C ALA A 170 -24.28 -1.82 17.59
N GLN A 171 -23.65 -2.76 16.88
CA GLN A 171 -22.83 -3.82 17.49
C GLN A 171 -21.56 -3.25 18.13
N HIS A 172 -20.82 -2.40 17.41
CA HIS A 172 -19.57 -1.83 17.89
C HIS A 172 -19.77 -0.88 19.07
N ALA A 173 -20.86 -0.12 19.10
CA ALA A 173 -21.22 0.71 20.25
C ALA A 173 -21.36 -0.12 21.54
N ARG A 174 -21.82 -1.37 21.47
CA ARG A 174 -21.93 -2.27 22.62
C ARG A 174 -20.57 -2.72 23.16
N PHE A 175 -19.51 -2.70 22.34
CA PHE A 175 -18.17 -3.08 22.81
C PHE A 175 -17.56 -2.04 23.77
N LEU A 176 -18.13 -0.84 23.81
CA LEU A 176 -17.72 0.24 24.72
C LEU A 176 -18.48 0.21 26.04
N ASP A 177 -19.46 -0.69 26.22
CA ASP A 177 -20.14 -0.87 27.50
C ASP A 177 -19.14 -1.39 28.55
N PRO A 178 -19.01 -0.76 29.74
CA PRO A 178 -18.12 -1.22 30.79
C PRO A 178 -18.38 -2.67 31.25
N ASN A 179 -19.60 -3.18 31.04
CA ASN A 179 -20.00 -4.55 31.35
C ASN A 179 -19.86 -5.50 30.15
N PHE A 180 -19.39 -5.02 29.00
CA PHE A 180 -19.17 -5.87 27.84
C PHE A 180 -18.16 -6.96 28.18
N GLN A 181 -18.58 -8.21 28.03
CA GLN A 181 -17.71 -9.37 28.12
C GLN A 181 -17.51 -9.93 26.70
N PRO A 182 -16.27 -10.04 26.20
CA PRO A 182 -16.01 -10.75 24.97
C PRO A 182 -16.46 -12.21 25.11
N ASN A 183 -16.68 -12.91 24.00
CA ASN A 183 -16.93 -14.34 24.08
C ASN A 183 -15.71 -15.07 24.71
N PRO A 184 -15.91 -16.26 25.32
CA PRO A 184 -14.88 -16.94 26.11
C PRO A 184 -13.58 -17.25 25.38
N THR A 185 -13.61 -17.25 24.04
CA THR A 185 -12.48 -17.59 23.17
C THR A 185 -11.90 -16.41 22.42
N TRP A 186 -12.25 -15.16 22.79
CA TRP A 186 -11.80 -13.95 22.10
C TRP A 186 -11.93 -14.08 20.57
N TRP A 187 -13.16 -14.09 20.09
CA TRP A 187 -13.56 -14.21 18.68
C TRP A 187 -13.21 -15.55 18.02
N GLY A 188 -13.10 -16.63 18.80
CA GLY A 188 -12.72 -17.95 18.26
C GLY A 188 -11.21 -18.14 18.12
N SER A 189 -10.41 -17.27 18.73
CA SER A 189 -8.98 -17.45 18.87
C SER A 189 -8.72 -18.76 19.63
N ARG A 190 -7.91 -19.66 19.05
CA ARG A 190 -7.42 -20.83 19.78
C ARG A 190 -6.46 -20.33 20.86
N ALA A 191 -6.78 -20.60 22.12
CA ALA A 191 -5.78 -20.50 23.18
C ALA A 191 -4.66 -21.52 22.86
N THR A 192 -3.47 -21.03 22.58
CA THR A 192 -2.28 -21.87 22.54
C THR A 192 -2.02 -22.37 23.95
N ARG A 193 -1.99 -23.69 24.16
CA ARG A 193 -1.42 -24.27 25.37
C ARG A 193 0.09 -24.21 25.20
N ASP A 194 0.73 -23.34 25.97
CA ASP A 194 2.18 -23.33 26.15
C ASP A 194 2.60 -24.49 27.08
#